data_AF-A0A968D9A5-F1
#
_entry.id   AF-A0A968D9A5-F1
#
_cell.length_a   1.000
_cell.length_b   1.000
_cell.length_c   1.000
_cell.angle_alpha   90.00
_cell.angle_beta   90.00
_cell.angle_gamma   90.00
#
_symmetry.space_group_name_H-M   'P 1'
#
loop_
_entity.id
_entity.type
_entity.pdbx_description
1 polymer ?
#
loop_
_entity_poly.entity_id
_entity_poly.type
_entity_poly.pdbx_seq_one_letter_code
_entity_poly.pdbx_strand_id
1 'polypeptide(L)'
;MRQGITFLLACYWIVVGSVEVHGSGSAAISLHIDPSIRAQGMGGASSAAFWGGDPNYWANPALLGYHRGLRYEYGKTQLVPDLATDVFFTSTRYSVGAWGVGFAFGGKPGQLGGSRLDYGRSDFFDANGNFAGSFDSFENVETWGVGVNVV
;
A
#
# COMPACT_ATOMS: atom_id res chain seq x y z
N MET A 1 7.16 -68.13 -11.60
CA MET A 1 5.94 -67.33 -11.43
C MET A 1 6.37 -65.92 -11.04
N ARG A 2 6.27 -64.96 -11.98
CA ARG A 2 6.66 -63.55 -11.80
C ARG A 2 5.52 -62.79 -11.12
N GLN A 3 5.79 -62.11 -9.99
CA GLN A 3 4.90 -61.10 -9.43
C GLN A 3 5.58 -59.72 -9.49
N GLY A 4 4.81 -58.75 -9.95
CA GLY A 4 5.27 -57.44 -10.42
C GLY A 4 5.69 -56.48 -9.33
N ILE A 5 6.72 -55.70 -9.65
CA ILE A 5 7.10 -54.48 -8.93
C ILE A 5 6.57 -53.32 -9.77
N THR A 6 5.36 -52.89 -9.45
CA THR A 6 4.77 -51.67 -9.99
C THR A 6 5.46 -50.48 -9.34
N PHE A 7 6.21 -49.73 -10.14
CA PHE A 7 6.81 -48.43 -9.80
C PHE A 7 5.71 -47.45 -9.37
N LEU A 8 5.66 -47.11 -8.07
CA LEU A 8 4.96 -45.92 -7.58
C LEU A 8 5.97 -44.78 -7.46
N LEU A 9 6.13 -44.06 -8.57
CA LEU A 9 6.73 -42.72 -8.62
C LEU A 9 5.76 -41.75 -7.92
N ALA A 10 5.91 -41.60 -6.61
CA ALA A 10 5.22 -40.55 -5.86
C ALA A 10 5.90 -39.20 -6.18
N CYS A 11 5.23 -38.43 -7.04
CA CYS A 11 5.51 -37.02 -7.31
C CYS A 11 5.72 -36.22 -6.02
N TYR A 12 6.97 -35.83 -5.73
CA TYR A 12 7.30 -34.84 -4.71
C TYR A 12 7.23 -33.45 -5.35
N TRP A 13 6.04 -32.86 -5.39
CA TRP A 13 5.88 -31.44 -5.70
C TRP A 13 6.31 -30.65 -4.46
N ILE A 14 7.55 -30.14 -4.46
CA ILE A 14 7.94 -29.09 -3.53
C ILE A 14 7.15 -27.84 -3.93
N VAL A 15 6.10 -27.54 -3.19
CA VAL A 15 5.51 -26.21 -3.19
C VAL A 15 6.49 -25.31 -2.46
N VAL A 16 7.36 -24.61 -3.20
CA VAL A 16 8.10 -23.46 -2.65
C VAL A 16 7.08 -22.34 -2.49
N GLY A 17 6.40 -22.30 -1.35
CA GLY A 17 5.58 -21.17 -0.97
C GLY A 17 6.48 -20.05 -0.48
N SER A 18 6.29 -18.83 -0.98
CA SER A 18 6.86 -17.62 -0.38
C SER A 18 6.34 -17.50 1.05
N VAL A 19 7.25 -17.40 2.03
CA VAL A 19 6.87 -17.17 3.43
C VAL A 19 6.82 -15.66 3.65
N GLU A 20 5.62 -15.12 3.79
CA GLU A 20 5.41 -13.72 4.19
C GLU A 20 5.29 -13.65 5.72
N VAL A 21 6.19 -12.92 6.37
CA VAL A 21 6.15 -12.68 7.81
C VAL A 21 5.63 -11.26 8.04
N HIS A 22 4.42 -11.15 8.61
CA HIS A 22 3.84 -9.85 8.97
C HIS A 22 4.32 -9.42 10.36
N GLY A 23 5.18 -8.40 10.41
CA GLY A 23 5.59 -7.75 11.65
C GLY A 23 4.56 -6.75 12.15
N SER A 24 4.14 -6.86 13.41
CA SER A 24 3.33 -5.83 14.09
C SER A 24 4.26 -4.80 14.74
N GLY A 25 4.88 -3.93 13.93
CA GLY A 25 5.82 -2.90 14.36
C GLY A 25 5.18 -1.50 14.48
N SER A 26 5.86 -0.60 15.21
CA SER A 26 5.50 0.81 15.40
C SER A 26 5.12 1.50 14.07
N ALA A 27 4.05 2.30 14.11
CA ALA A 27 3.40 3.02 12.98
C ALA A 27 4.16 3.00 11.63
N ALA A 28 3.56 2.33 10.65
CA ALA A 28 4.04 2.24 9.26
C ALA A 28 4.49 3.62 8.73
N ILE A 29 5.75 3.73 8.26
CA ILE A 29 6.31 5.00 7.77
C ILE A 29 5.53 5.50 6.56
N SER A 30 4.98 4.59 5.76
CA SER A 30 4.05 4.90 4.67
C SER A 30 2.89 5.81 5.08
N LEU A 31 2.46 5.80 6.35
CA LEU A 31 1.37 6.67 6.82
C LEU A 31 1.74 8.15 6.85
N HIS A 32 3.03 8.48 6.97
CA HIS A 32 3.51 9.87 6.95
C HIS A 32 3.61 10.44 5.54
N ILE A 33 3.53 9.57 4.51
CA ILE A 33 3.62 9.98 3.12
C ILE A 33 2.22 10.28 2.61
N ASP A 34 1.95 11.55 2.34
CA ASP A 34 0.68 11.95 1.74
C ASP A 34 0.63 11.51 0.26
N PRO A 35 -0.35 10.66 -0.13
CA PRO A 35 -0.47 10.20 -1.51
C PRO A 35 -1.00 11.26 -2.49
N SER A 36 -1.49 12.41 -2.01
CA SER A 36 -1.96 13.49 -2.87
C SER A 36 -0.80 14.30 -3.44
N ILE A 37 -0.58 14.20 -4.75
CA ILE A 37 0.44 15.01 -5.45
C ILE A 37 0.16 16.51 -5.33
N ARG A 38 -1.12 16.90 -5.22
CA ARG A 38 -1.53 18.29 -5.01
C ARG A 38 -1.10 18.79 -3.63
N ALA A 39 -1.34 17.99 -2.60
CA ALA A 39 -0.90 18.33 -1.25
C ALA A 39 0.63 18.42 -1.18
N GLN A 40 1.34 17.47 -1.80
CA GLN A 40 2.80 17.48 -1.89
C GLN A 40 3.33 18.72 -2.63
N GLY A 41 2.70 19.10 -3.75
CA GLY A 41 3.03 20.33 -4.48
C GLY A 41 2.76 21.62 -3.69
N MET A 42 1.88 21.57 -2.69
CA MET A 42 1.62 22.66 -1.74
C MET A 42 2.49 22.56 -0.46
N GLY A 43 3.53 21.73 -0.46
CA GLY A 43 4.41 21.53 0.71
C GLY A 43 3.71 20.83 1.88
N GLY A 44 2.73 19.97 1.60
CA GLY A 44 1.91 19.27 2.60
C GLY A 44 0.72 20.08 3.12
N ALA A 45 0.51 21.32 2.64
CA ALA A 45 -0.57 22.18 3.11
C ALA A 45 -1.92 21.83 2.44
N SER A 46 -2.67 20.87 2.99
CA SER A 46 -3.96 20.46 2.42
C SER A 46 -5.10 20.24 3.42
N SER A 47 -4.89 20.48 4.71
CA SER A 47 -5.90 20.22 5.76
C SER A 47 -7.20 21.01 5.58
N ALA A 48 -7.14 22.18 4.94
CA ALA A 48 -8.31 23.03 4.66
C ALA A 48 -8.49 23.33 3.16
N ALA A 49 -7.83 22.57 2.28
CA ALA A 49 -7.92 22.76 0.84
C ALA A 49 -9.17 22.06 0.27
N PHE A 50 -10.35 22.63 0.54
CA PHE A 50 -11.64 22.09 0.07
C PHE A 50 -11.95 22.45 -1.39
N TRP A 51 -11.13 23.29 -2.02
CA TRP A 51 -11.30 23.69 -3.42
C TRP A 51 -10.53 22.78 -4.38
N GLY A 52 -11.11 22.56 -5.56
CA GLY A 52 -10.61 21.62 -6.57
C GLY A 52 -11.35 20.27 -6.52
N GLY A 53 -11.08 19.41 -7.49
CA GLY A 53 -11.75 18.10 -7.61
C GLY A 53 -11.16 16.99 -6.74
N ASP A 54 -10.18 17.33 -5.88
CA ASP A 54 -9.23 16.40 -5.27
C ASP A 54 -9.06 16.68 -3.75
N PRO A 55 -10.15 16.76 -2.97
CA PRO A 55 -10.05 17.06 -1.54
C PRO A 55 -9.19 16.01 -0.83
N ASN A 56 -8.18 16.46 -0.10
CA ASN A 56 -7.21 15.55 0.50
C ASN A 56 -7.70 14.98 1.84
N TYR A 57 -8.46 13.91 1.75
CA TYR A 57 -8.99 13.18 2.90
C TYR A 57 -7.93 12.46 3.74
N TRP A 58 -6.70 12.30 3.23
CA TRP A 58 -5.59 11.72 3.98
C TRP A 58 -5.15 12.66 5.09
N ALA A 59 -4.98 13.94 4.74
CA ALA A 59 -4.62 14.99 5.67
C ALA A 59 -5.79 15.43 6.57
N ASN A 60 -7.01 15.47 6.03
CA ASN A 60 -8.21 15.81 6.81
C ASN A 60 -9.47 15.07 6.28
N PRO A 61 -9.99 14.06 7.00
CA PRO A 61 -11.15 13.29 6.56
C PRO A 61 -12.43 14.13 6.48
N ALA A 62 -12.52 15.28 7.18
CA ALA A 62 -13.67 16.17 7.08
C ALA A 62 -13.85 16.75 5.67
N LEU A 63 -12.78 16.78 4.86
CA LEU A 63 -12.85 17.25 3.48
C LEU A 63 -13.68 16.32 2.57
N LEU A 64 -13.91 15.07 2.96
CA LEU A 64 -14.77 14.15 2.19
C LEU A 64 -16.21 14.65 2.06
N GLY A 65 -16.72 15.39 3.05
CA GLY A 65 -18.06 15.98 2.97
C GLY A 65 -18.22 17.00 1.82
N TYR A 66 -17.12 17.54 1.32
CA TYR A 66 -17.11 18.48 0.19
C TYR A 66 -16.90 17.78 -1.17
N HIS A 67 -16.57 16.48 -1.17
CA HIS A 67 -16.35 15.72 -2.40
C HIS A 67 -17.66 15.54 -3.18
N ARG A 68 -17.58 15.65 -4.51
CA ARG A 68 -18.74 15.49 -5.40
C ARG A 68 -18.37 14.63 -6.60
N GLY A 69 -19.14 13.59 -6.85
CA GLY A 69 -18.94 12.63 -7.93
C GLY A 69 -18.06 11.45 -7.54
N LEU A 70 -17.66 10.67 -8.54
CA LEU A 70 -16.74 9.53 -8.41
C LEU A 70 -15.34 9.95 -8.84
N ARG A 71 -14.34 9.47 -8.13
CA ARG A 71 -12.94 9.76 -8.41
C ARG A 71 -12.05 8.55 -8.20
N TYR A 72 -11.04 8.46 -9.06
CA TYR A 72 -9.97 7.48 -9.01
C TYR A 72 -8.63 8.22 -9.01
N GLU A 73 -7.74 7.82 -8.11
CA GLU A 73 -6.39 8.37 -7.99
C GLU A 73 -5.38 7.24 -7.96
N TYR A 74 -4.35 7.35 -8.80
CA TYR A 74 -3.19 6.46 -8.82
C TYR A 74 -1.92 7.28 -8.75
N GLY A 75 -1.03 6.92 -7.84
CA GLY A 75 0.27 7.57 -7.65
C GLY A 75 1.37 6.54 -7.51
N LYS A 76 2.52 6.79 -8.14
CA LYS A 76 3.75 6.03 -7.97
C LYS A 76 4.91 7.00 -7.83
N THR A 77 5.59 6.95 -6.69
CA THR A 77 6.68 7.86 -6.33
C THR A 77 7.90 7.06 -5.91
N GLN A 78 9.06 7.39 -6.45
CA GLN A 78 10.35 6.87 -5.96
C GLN A 78 10.86 7.77 -4.84
N LEU A 79 11.10 7.22 -3.65
CA LEU A 79 11.40 8.05 -2.47
C LEU A 79 12.87 8.47 -2.37
N VAL A 80 13.79 7.59 -2.78
CA VAL A 80 15.23 7.80 -2.61
C VAL A 80 16.00 7.45 -3.88
N PRO A 81 15.78 8.17 -5.00
CA PRO A 81 16.33 7.80 -6.31
C PRO A 81 17.85 7.70 -6.35
N ASP A 82 18.56 8.48 -5.51
CA ASP A 82 20.02 8.51 -5.46
C ASP A 82 20.63 7.43 -4.54
N LEU A 83 19.82 6.78 -3.70
CA LEU A 83 20.27 5.75 -2.76
C LEU A 83 19.83 4.35 -3.18
N ALA A 84 18.61 4.21 -3.68
CA ALA A 84 18.02 2.92 -4.05
C ALA A 84 17.06 3.07 -5.24
N THR A 85 17.28 2.27 -6.27
CA THR A 85 16.45 2.29 -7.50
C THR A 85 15.15 1.50 -7.37
N ASP A 86 14.99 0.75 -6.29
CA ASP A 86 13.92 -0.21 -6.05
C ASP A 86 12.95 0.19 -4.93
N VAL A 87 13.14 1.36 -4.30
CA VAL A 87 12.24 1.87 -3.25
C VAL A 87 11.12 2.73 -3.86
N PHE A 88 9.91 2.17 -3.89
CA PHE A 88 8.74 2.82 -4.46
C PHE A 88 7.56 2.88 -3.49
N PHE A 89 6.90 4.03 -3.44
CA PHE A 89 5.59 4.22 -2.83
C PHE A 89 4.53 4.25 -3.93
N THR A 90 3.62 3.27 -3.92
CA THR A 90 2.49 3.19 -4.84
C THR A 90 1.19 3.36 -4.06
N SER A 91 0.27 4.19 -4.56
CA SER A 91 -1.04 4.42 -3.93
C SER A 91 -2.14 4.38 -4.97
N THR A 92 -3.23 3.70 -4.63
CA THR A 92 -4.45 3.59 -5.44
C THR A 92 -5.64 3.89 -4.54
N ARG A 93 -6.46 4.87 -4.92
CA ARG A 93 -7.51 5.44 -4.08
C ARG A 93 -8.77 5.68 -4.90
N TYR A 94 -9.92 5.45 -4.27
CA TYR A 94 -11.24 5.76 -4.82
C TYR A 94 -11.98 6.64 -3.84
N SER A 95 -12.70 7.64 -4.34
CA SER A 95 -13.59 8.44 -3.52
C SER A 95 -14.89 8.74 -4.25
N VAL A 96 -15.98 8.69 -3.51
CA VAL A 96 -17.33 8.98 -4.02
C VAL A 96 -18.04 9.90 -3.05
N GLY A 97 -18.67 10.96 -3.57
CA GLY A 97 -19.37 11.92 -2.73
C GLY A 97 -20.60 12.50 -3.39
N ALA A 98 -21.66 12.67 -2.61
CA ALA A 98 -22.91 13.29 -3.03
C ALA A 98 -23.64 13.86 -1.81
N TRP A 99 -24.34 14.98 -2.02
CA TRP A 99 -25.23 15.59 -1.01
C TRP A 99 -24.58 15.81 0.37
N GLY A 100 -23.30 16.20 0.41
CA GLY A 100 -22.58 16.46 1.65
C GLY A 100 -22.02 15.22 2.33
N VAL A 101 -22.21 14.02 1.78
CA VAL A 101 -21.59 12.79 2.29
C VAL A 101 -20.53 12.32 1.31
N GLY A 102 -19.34 12.00 1.81
CA GLY A 102 -18.26 11.42 1.02
C GLY A 102 -17.67 10.18 1.65
N PHE A 103 -17.31 9.23 0.80
CA PHE A 103 -16.62 8.01 1.15
C PHE A 103 -15.29 7.96 0.43
N ALA A 104 -14.30 7.41 1.11
CA ALA A 104 -12.99 7.10 0.55
C ALA A 104 -12.64 5.64 0.80
N PHE A 105 -12.00 5.04 -0.19
CA PHE A 105 -11.56 3.65 -0.18
C PHE A 105 -10.12 3.58 -0.70
N GLY A 106 -9.30 2.78 -0.04
CA GLY A 106 -7.93 2.51 -0.44
C GLY A 106 -7.49 1.19 0.16
N GLY A 107 -7.92 0.08 -0.43
CA GLY A 107 -7.66 -1.30 0.00
C GLY A 107 -8.87 -1.96 0.65
N LYS A 108 -9.76 -1.18 1.27
CA LYS A 108 -11.00 -1.65 1.87
C LYS A 108 -12.21 -0.82 1.43
N PRO A 109 -13.41 -1.42 1.33
CA PRO A 109 -13.68 -2.88 1.37
C PRO A 109 -13.27 -3.57 0.06
N GLY A 110 -12.87 -4.84 0.12
CA GLY A 110 -12.74 -5.71 -1.07
C GLY A 110 -11.51 -5.50 -1.96
N GLN A 111 -10.32 -5.19 -1.41
CA GLN A 111 -9.07 -4.95 -2.16
C GLN A 111 -9.18 -3.80 -3.20
N LEU A 112 -10.13 -2.87 -3.00
CA LEU A 112 -10.31 -1.72 -3.87
C LEU A 112 -9.23 -0.66 -3.60
N GLY A 113 -8.10 -0.77 -4.28
CA GLY A 113 -6.95 0.11 -4.14
C GLY A 113 -6.01 -0.30 -3.01
N GLY A 114 -5.36 0.66 -2.36
CA GLY A 114 -4.37 0.42 -1.30
C GLY A 114 -3.12 1.25 -1.49
N SER A 115 -2.30 1.36 -0.45
CA SER A 115 -0.97 1.95 -0.57
C SER A 115 0.09 0.93 -0.19
N ARG A 116 1.11 0.79 -1.03
CA ARG A 116 2.23 -0.12 -0.82
C ARG A 116 3.52 0.66 -0.86
N LEU A 117 4.33 0.52 0.18
CA LEU A 117 5.70 1.00 0.22
C LEU A 117 6.63 -0.21 0.13
N ASP A 118 7.41 -0.28 -0.94
CA ASP A 118 8.44 -1.30 -1.11
C ASP A 118 9.79 -0.73 -0.65
N TYR A 119 10.46 -1.43 0.25
CA TYR A 119 11.78 -1.06 0.76
C TYR A 119 12.93 -1.63 -0.07
N GLY A 120 12.61 -2.39 -1.12
CA GLY A 120 13.61 -3.05 -1.94
C GLY A 120 14.25 -4.24 -1.22
N ARG A 121 15.29 -4.79 -1.86
CA ARG A 121 15.95 -6.01 -1.39
C ARG A 121 16.93 -5.70 -0.28
N SER A 122 16.74 -6.35 0.87
CA SER A 122 17.62 -6.24 2.02
C SER A 122 18.45 -7.52 2.21
N ASP A 123 19.74 -7.36 2.48
CA ASP A 123 20.65 -8.47 2.73
C ASP A 123 20.76 -8.76 4.23
N PHE A 124 20.71 -10.04 4.59
CA PHE A 124 20.86 -10.54 5.94
C PHE A 124 22.23 -11.22 6.10
N PHE A 125 22.94 -10.83 7.16
CA PHE A 125 24.24 -11.37 7.54
C PHE A 125 24.12 -12.17 8.83
N ASP A 126 24.85 -13.28 8.91
CA ASP A 126 24.94 -14.09 10.14
C ASP A 126 25.72 -13.35 11.25
N ALA A 127 25.75 -13.93 12.45
CA ALA A 127 26.49 -13.38 13.60
C ALA A 127 28.02 -13.28 13.36
N ASN A 128 28.53 -13.92 12.31
CA ASN A 128 29.94 -13.94 11.94
C ASN A 128 30.22 -12.99 10.75
N GLY A 129 29.21 -12.23 10.28
CA GLY A 129 29.33 -11.29 9.17
C GLY A 129 29.31 -11.92 7.78
N ASN A 130 28.99 -13.21 7.65
CA ASN A 130 28.84 -13.85 6.34
C ASN A 130 27.43 -13.59 5.79
N PHE A 131 27.34 -13.41 4.48
CA PHE A 131 26.07 -13.29 3.78
C PHE A 131 25.26 -14.58 3.92
N ALA A 132 24.07 -14.47 4.52
CA ALA A 132 23.22 -15.60 4.84
C ALA A 132 21.93 -15.64 4.01
N GLY A 133 21.60 -14.53 3.32
CA GLY A 133 20.51 -14.47 2.36
C GLY A 133 20.01 -13.05 2.16
N SER A 134 18.93 -12.92 1.42
CA SER A 134 18.28 -11.63 1.17
C SER A 134 16.77 -11.78 1.30
N PHE A 135 16.10 -10.72 1.71
CA PHE A 135 14.65 -10.67 1.86
C PHE A 135 14.12 -9.34 1.33
N ASP A 136 12.88 -9.37 0.85
CA ASP A 136 12.16 -8.16 0.46
C ASP A 136 11.30 -7.70 1.64
N SER A 137 11.30 -6.40 1.91
CA SER A 137 10.47 -5.79 2.94
C SER A 137 9.49 -4.82 2.32
N PHE A 138 8.23 -4.90 2.72
CA PHE A 138 7.20 -3.98 2.25
C PHE A 138 6.20 -3.65 3.35
N GLU A 139 5.59 -2.47 3.24
CA GLU A 139 4.40 -2.07 3.99
C GLU A 139 3.20 -2.06 3.04
N ASN A 140 2.07 -2.60 3.50
CA ASN A 140 0.80 -2.50 2.80
C ASN A 140 -0.23 -1.86 3.73
N VAL A 141 -0.90 -0.83 3.23
CA VAL A 141 -1.83 0.01 3.96
C VAL A 141 -3.18 -0.02 3.27
N GLU A 142 -4.17 -0.49 4.02
CA GLU A 142 -5.56 -0.51 3.60
C GLU A 142 -6.40 0.42 4.48
N THR A 143 -7.12 1.33 3.85
CA THR A 143 -7.91 2.37 4.51
C THR A 143 -9.28 2.50 3.88
N TRP A 144 -10.20 3.01 4.67
CA TRP A 144 -11.48 3.53 4.23
C TRP A 144 -11.85 4.69 5.14
N GLY A 145 -12.72 5.58 4.69
CA GLY A 145 -13.12 6.74 5.45
C GLY A 145 -14.47 7.27 4.99
N VAL A 146 -15.11 8.03 5.88
CA VAL A 146 -16.35 8.73 5.62
C VAL A 146 -16.24 10.14 6.19
N GLY A 147 -16.78 11.11 5.46
CA GLY A 147 -16.93 12.48 5.94
C GLY A 147 -18.30 13.02 5.59
N VAL A 148 -18.80 13.90 6.45
CA VAL A 148 -20.14 14.48 6.33
C VAL A 148 -20.01 15.99 6.50
N ASN A 149 -20.62 16.73 5.59
CA ASN A 149 -20.89 18.15 5.70
C ASN A 149 -22.39 18.33 5.94
N VAL A 150 -22.74 19.01 7.02
CA VAL A 150 -24.12 19.27 7.45
C VAL A 150 -24.57 20.72 7.18
N VAL A 151 -23.77 21.48 6.44
CA VAL A 151 -24.00 22.90 6.09
C VAL A 151 -24.26 23.05 4.61
#